data_AF-A0A969BUI7-F1
#
_entry.id   AF-A0A969BUI7-F1
#
_cell.length_a   1.000
_cell.length_b   1.000
_cell.length_c   1.000
_cell.angle_alpha   90.00
_cell.angle_beta   90.00
_cell.angle_gamma   90.00
#
_symmetry.space_group_name_H-M   'P 1'
#
loop_
_entity.id
_entity.type
_entity.pdbx_description
1 polymer ?
#
loop_
_entity_poly.entity_id
_entity_poly.type
_entity_poly.pdbx_seq_one_letter_code
_entity_poly.pdbx_strand_id
1 'polypeptide(L)'
;MTLFLSLGAGVQSSCLALMYSAGEFATMPSAAIFADTQAEPLSVYKWLDWLERQLAFPVHRVTAGNLADSACQVRIIQQRPEVSKDGHPRVF
;
A
#
# COMPACT_ATOMS: atom_id res chain seq x y z
N MET A 1 -18.15 14.65 3.02
CA MET A 1 -16.83 14.24 3.55
C MET A 1 -16.60 12.82 3.07
N THR A 2 -15.57 12.56 2.28
CA THR A 2 -15.27 11.20 1.80
C THR A 2 -14.32 10.53 2.78
N LEU A 3 -14.72 9.38 3.34
CA LEU A 3 -13.93 8.62 4.31
C LEU A 3 -13.51 7.28 3.69
N PHE A 4 -12.22 6.97 3.74
CA PHE A 4 -11.68 5.68 3.32
C PHE A 4 -11.03 4.98 4.52
N LEU A 5 -11.24 3.66 4.60
CA LEU A 5 -10.64 2.84 5.65
C LEU A 5 -9.40 2.12 5.11
N SER A 6 -8.25 2.33 5.75
CA SER A 6 -7.07 1.48 5.51
C SER A 6 -7.28 0.15 6.24
N LEU A 7 -7.34 -0.95 5.48
CA LEU A 7 -7.61 -2.28 5.99
C LEU A 7 -6.37 -3.15 5.84
N GLY A 8 -5.80 -3.60 6.96
CA GLY A 8 -4.66 -4.53 6.95
C GLY A 8 -5.07 -6.01 7.11
N ALA A 9 -6.35 -6.32 7.22
CA ALA A 9 -6.89 -7.64 7.57
C ALA A 9 -6.42 -8.22 8.93
N GLY A 10 -5.80 -7.39 9.78
CA GLY A 10 -5.48 -7.72 11.18
C GLY A 10 -6.68 -7.51 12.11
N VAL A 11 -6.55 -7.95 13.37
CA VAL A 11 -7.64 -7.92 14.37
C VAL A 11 -8.22 -6.52 14.58
N GLN A 12 -7.36 -5.50 14.70
CA GLN A 12 -7.81 -4.14 15.01
C GLN A 12 -8.55 -3.47 13.84
N SER A 13 -7.97 -3.51 12.64
CA SER A 13 -8.60 -2.91 11.47
C SER A 13 -9.87 -3.66 11.04
N SER A 14 -9.91 -4.99 11.24
CA SER A 14 -11.12 -5.79 11.01
C SER A 14 -12.23 -5.47 12.01
N CYS A 15 -11.90 -5.30 13.30
CA CYS A 15 -12.86 -4.87 14.31
C CYS A 15 -13.49 -3.52 13.95
N LEU A 16 -12.65 -2.55 13.56
CA LEU A 16 -13.13 -1.24 13.14
C LEU A 16 -14.05 -1.33 11.90
N ALA A 17 -13.70 -2.15 10.91
CA ALA A 17 -14.52 -2.36 9.72
C ALA A 17 -15.90 -2.97 10.06
N LEU A 18 -15.94 -3.92 11.01
CA LEU A 18 -17.18 -4.51 11.50
C LEU A 18 -18.02 -3.51 12.29
N MET A 19 -17.41 -2.68 13.14
CA MET A 19 -18.12 -1.61 13.87
C MET A 19 -18.76 -0.60 12.91
N TYR A 20 -18.07 -0.23 11.82
CA TYR A 20 -18.66 0.60 10.76
C TYR A 20 -19.86 -0.09 10.09
N SER A 21 -19.77 -1.39 9.84
CA SER A 21 -20.88 -2.15 9.22
C SER A 21 -22.04 -2.37 10.18
N ALA A 22 -21.77 -2.41 11.49
CA ALA A 22 -22.77 -2.47 12.56
C ALA A 22 -23.46 -1.11 12.81
N GLY A 23 -22.94 -0.02 12.24
CA GLY A 23 -23.52 1.32 12.41
C GLY A 23 -23.13 2.02 13.71
N GLU A 24 -22.06 1.59 14.38
CA GLU A 24 -21.56 2.19 15.63
C GLU A 24 -20.98 3.61 15.43
N PHE A 25 -20.73 4.01 14.17
CA PHE A 25 -20.22 5.32 13.82
C PHE A 25 -21.24 6.11 12.99
N ALA A 26 -21.28 7.43 13.21
CA ALA A 26 -22.18 8.34 12.50
C ALA A 26 -21.89 8.48 10.99
N THR A 27 -20.75 8.02 10.51
CA THR A 27 -20.34 8.13 9.10
C THR A 27 -19.81 6.80 8.60
N MET A 28 -20.42 6.27 7.54
CA MET A 28 -19.96 5.04 6.89
C MET A 28 -18.80 5.36 5.93
N PRO A 29 -17.73 4.54 5.90
CA PRO A 29 -16.68 4.67 4.91
C PRO A 29 -17.23 4.43 3.50
N SER A 30 -16.70 5.15 2.52
CA SER A 30 -17.02 4.93 1.11
C SER A 30 -16.45 3.61 0.59
N ALA A 31 -15.26 3.24 1.07
CA ALA A 31 -14.61 1.96 0.79
C ALA A 31 -13.52 1.66 1.81
N ALA A 32 -13.16 0.37 1.92
CA ALA A 32 -11.91 -0.06 2.55
C ALA A 32 -10.87 -0.41 1.50
N ILE A 33 -9.60 -0.17 1.81
CA ILE A 33 -8.46 -0.43 0.92
C ILE A 33 -7.54 -1.42 1.62
N PHE A 34 -7.35 -2.59 1.01
CA PHE A 34 -6.39 -3.61 1.44
C PHE A 34 -5.15 -3.56 0.54
N ALA A 35 -4.00 -3.24 1.12
CA ALA A 35 -2.72 -3.17 0.42
C ALA A 35 -2.07 -4.56 0.36
N ASP A 36 -2.27 -5.27 -0.75
CA ASP A 36 -1.78 -6.63 -0.96
C ASP A 36 -0.33 -6.62 -1.45
N THR A 37 0.58 -7.07 -0.58
CA THR A 37 2.01 -7.25 -0.88
C THR A 37 2.33 -8.62 -1.48
N GLN A 38 1.33 -9.50 -1.61
CA GLN A 38 1.46 -10.90 -2.04
C GLN A 38 2.38 -11.76 -1.15
N ALA A 39 2.72 -11.27 0.04
CA ALA A 39 3.58 -11.96 1.00
C ALA A 39 2.79 -12.52 2.21
N GLU A 40 1.46 -12.36 2.21
CA GLU A 40 0.64 -12.77 3.34
C GLU A 40 0.37 -14.28 3.36
N PRO A 41 0.23 -14.91 4.53
CA PRO A 41 -0.17 -16.31 4.63
C PRO A 41 -1.56 -16.57 4.05
N LEU A 42 -1.79 -17.79 3.54
CA LEU A 42 -3.09 -18.27 3.04
C LEU A 42 -4.25 -18.06 4.03
N SER A 43 -4.00 -18.08 5.34
CA SER A 43 -5.00 -17.80 6.37
C SER A 43 -5.52 -16.36 6.33
N VAL A 44 -4.66 -15.38 6.00
CA VAL A 44 -5.04 -13.97 5.89
C VAL A 44 -5.99 -13.77 4.73
N TYR A 45 -5.71 -14.37 3.57
CA TYR A 45 -6.61 -14.30 2.43
C TYR A 45 -7.97 -14.95 2.70
N LYS A 46 -8.00 -16.12 3.36
CA LYS A 46 -9.25 -16.77 3.78
C LYS A 46 -10.05 -15.90 4.75
N TRP A 47 -9.36 -15.24 5.69
CA TRP A 47 -9.98 -14.29 6.60
C TRP A 47 -10.56 -13.08 5.86
N LEU A 48 -9.80 -12.51 4.92
CA LEU A 48 -10.23 -11.38 4.11
C LEU A 48 -11.46 -11.73 3.26
N ASP A 49 -11.50 -12.92 2.64
CA ASP A 49 -12.65 -13.41 1.88
C ASP A 49 -13.92 -13.53 2.75
N TRP A 50 -13.76 -13.92 4.02
CA TRP A 50 -14.87 -13.95 4.97
C TRP A 50 -15.29 -12.54 5.39
N LEU A 51 -14.32 -11.67 5.70
CA LEU A 51 -14.55 -10.31 6.15
C LEU A 51 -15.29 -9.49 5.10
N GLU A 52 -14.89 -9.58 3.83
CA GLU A 52 -15.54 -8.90 2.71
C GLU A 52 -17.04 -9.20 2.58
N ARG A 53 -17.48 -10.39 2.99
CA ARG A 53 -18.91 -10.77 2.98
C ARG A 53 -19.71 -10.14 4.11
N GLN A 54 -19.05 -9.71 5.19
CA GLN A 54 -19.71 -9.11 6.35
C GLN A 54 -19.83 -7.59 6.23
N LEU A 55 -19.04 -6.96 5.35
CA LEU A 55 -18.98 -5.51 5.25
C LEU A 55 -20.09 -4.95 4.37
N ALA A 56 -20.68 -3.83 4.81
CA ALA A 56 -21.73 -3.12 4.07
C ALA A 56 -21.17 -2.19 2.97
N PHE A 57 -19.84 -2.09 2.85
CA PHE A 57 -19.14 -1.21 1.92
C PHE A 57 -18.07 -2.00 1.15
N PRO A 58 -17.69 -1.56 -0.06
CA PRO A 58 -16.75 -2.28 -0.89
C PRO A 58 -15.33 -2.31 -0.29
N VAL A 59 -14.63 -3.42 -0.49
CA VAL A 59 -13.20 -3.56 -0.20
C VAL A 59 -12.43 -3.60 -1.51
N HIS A 60 -11.45 -2.72 -1.65
CA HIS A 60 -10.53 -2.69 -2.79
C HIS A 60 -9.20 -3.32 -2.39
N ARG A 61 -8.87 -4.45 -3.01
CA ARG A 61 -7.53 -5.05 -2.93
C ARG A 61 -6.65 -4.38 -3.98
N VAL A 62 -5.61 -3.69 -3.52
CA VAL A 62 -4.66 -2.98 -4.39
C VAL A 62 -3.27 -3.56 -4.18
N THR A 63 -2.56 -3.85 -5.27
CA THR A 63 -1.17 -4.29 -5.23
C THR A 63 -0.30 -3.32 -6.01
N ALA A 64 0.88 -3.01 -5.49
CA ALA A 64 1.87 -2.13 -6.13
C ALA A 64 3.10 -2.91 -6.61
N GLY A 65 2.97 -4.24 -6.78
CA GLY A 65 4.07 -5.15 -7.07
C GLY A 65 4.58 -5.87 -5.82
N ASN A 66 5.56 -6.76 -6.02
CA ASN A 66 6.13 -7.57 -4.95
C ASN A 66 7.16 -6.76 -4.15
N LEU A 67 6.91 -6.61 -2.85
CA LEU A 67 7.81 -5.91 -1.94
C LEU A 67 9.19 -6.57 -1.88
N ALA A 68 9.27 -7.91 -1.98
CA ALA A 68 10.52 -8.64 -1.96
C ALA A 68 11.40 -8.30 -3.18
N ASP A 69 10.80 -8.24 -4.36
CA ASP A 69 11.50 -7.89 -5.61
C ASP A 69 12.03 -6.45 -5.56
N SER A 70 11.29 -5.55 -4.92
CA SER A 70 11.68 -4.14 -4.74
C SER A 70 12.78 -3.98 -3.68
N ALA A 71 12.69 -4.71 -2.57
CA ALA A 71 13.66 -4.66 -1.48
C ALA A 71 15.03 -5.24 -1.88
N CYS A 72 15.06 -6.20 -2.82
CA CYS A 72 16.29 -6.85 -3.27
C CYS A 72 16.96 -6.15 -4.47
N GLN A 73 16.46 -4.99 -4.92
CA GLN A 73 17.11 -4.25 -6.00
C GLN A 73 18.41 -3.61 -5.52
N VAL A 74 19.52 -4.06 -6.10
CA VAL A 74 20.83 -3.41 -5.91
C VAL A 74 20.75 -2.02 -6.53
N ARG A 75 20.90 -0.99 -5.70
CA ARG A 75 20.97 0.41 -6.16
C ARG A 75 22.32 0.61 -6.85
N ILE A 76 22.34 0.51 -8.18
CA ILE A 76 23.48 0.93 -8.98
C ILE A 76 23.43 2.46 -9.05
N ILE A 77 24.46 3.12 -8.53
CA ILE A 77 24.64 4.56 -8.70
C ILE A 77 24.78 4.80 -10.20
N GLN A 78 23.81 5.47 -10.83
CA GLN A 78 23.96 5.91 -12.21
C GLN A 78 25.21 6.79 -12.28
N GLN A 79 26.15 6.40 -13.16
CA GLN A 79 27.39 7.13 -13.34
C GLN A 79 27.07 8.60 -13.61
N ARG A 80 27.51 9.46 -12.70
CA ARG A 80 27.47 10.91 -12.86
C ARG A 80 28.23 11.22 -14.16
N PRO A 81 27.67 11.97 -15.12
CA PRO A 81 28.42 12.34 -16.32
C PRO A 81 29.73 13.01 -15.89
N GLU A 82 30.85 12.54 -16.42
CA GLU A 82 32.16 13.12 -16.14
C GLU A 82 32.16 14.59 -16.56
N VAL A 83 32.30 15.47 -15.57
CA VAL A 83 32.57 16.89 -15.83
C VAL A 83 34.03 16.97 -16.26
N SER A 84 34.27 17.33 -17.52
CA SER A 84 35.59 17.62 -18.05
C SER A 84 36.31 18.63 -17.15
N LYS A 85 37.52 18.30 -16.71
CA LYS A 85 38.34 19.15 -15.83
C LYS A 85 39.04 20.31 -16.55
N ASP A 86 38.87 20.44 -17.87
CA ASP A 86 39.65 21.37 -18.67
C ASP A 86 38.76 22.44 -19.31
N GLY A 87 38.42 23.45 -18.53
CA GLY A 87 37.78 24.68 -19.00
C GLY A 87 38.76 25.85 -19.02
N HIS A 88 39.84 25.74 -19.79
CA HIS A 88 40.82 26.83 -19.90
C HIS A 88 40.78 27.45 -21.29
N PRO A 89 40.41 28.74 -21.43
CA PRO A 89 40.95 29.56 -22.50
C PRO A 89 42.22 30.25 -21.99
N ARG A 90 43.38 29.88 -22.55
CA ARG A 90 44.58 30.72 -22.48
C ARG A 90 44.33 31.95 -23.35
N VAL A 91 44.41 33.14 -22.77
CA VAL A 91 44.51 34.41 -23.51
C VAL A 91 45.33 35.39 -22.67
N PHE A 92 46.55 35.64 -23.18
CA PHE A 92 47.56 36.67 -22.89
C PHE A 92 47.78 37.14 -21.45
#